data_AF-A0A9E0NDY0-F1
#
_entry.id   AF-A0A9E0NDY0-F1
#
_cell.length_a   1.000
_cell.length_b   1.000
_cell.length_c   1.000
_cell.angle_alpha   90.00
_cell.angle_beta   90.00
_cell.angle_gamma   90.00
#
_symmetry.space_group_name_H-M   'P 1'
#
loop_
_entity.id
_entity.type
_entity.pdbx_description
1 polymer ?
#
loop_
_entity_poly.entity_id
_entity_poly.type
_entity_poly.pdbx_seq_one_letter_code
_entity_poly.pdbx_strand_id
1 'polypeptide(L)'
;MTKSFAAVVVLTMGLVLGLAACGPSAAQVKVAKEARYKASVDVIFDVAVLVAKEQGKLFGVDPESRVVVTLPRWHKPDGGLESAGVGDAVLVGDGALLVALKIMVVDDDAGLVRVDVVPVVERFRMGQSQHDVLAPDDPSMPGWVLGKVDAMALAIHQRAKVHAVPAAAPAPAP
;
A
#
# COMPACT_ATOMS: atom_id res chain seq x y z
N MET A 1 5.69 -29.32 67.06
CA MET A 1 5.45 -30.25 65.93
C MET A 1 4.50 -29.59 64.95
N THR A 2 4.84 -29.68 63.66
CA THR A 2 4.07 -29.39 62.43
C THR A 2 3.52 -27.98 62.18
N LYS A 3 4.20 -27.32 61.23
CA LYS A 3 3.81 -26.14 60.44
C LYS A 3 2.67 -26.49 59.48
N SER A 4 1.85 -25.50 59.10
CA SER A 4 1.18 -25.48 57.79
C SER A 4 1.06 -24.03 57.31
N PHE A 5 1.31 -23.89 56.01
CA PHE A 5 1.76 -22.68 55.32
C PHE A 5 0.60 -21.84 54.76
N ALA A 6 0.97 -20.60 54.45
CA ALA A 6 0.20 -19.52 53.85
C ALA A 6 -0.49 -19.84 52.50
N ALA A 7 -1.52 -19.06 52.20
CA ALA A 7 -1.70 -18.48 50.87
C ALA A 7 -2.54 -17.20 50.97
N VAL A 8 -1.85 -16.05 50.97
CA VAL A 8 -2.35 -14.70 50.73
C VAL A 8 -2.08 -14.37 49.26
N VAL A 9 -2.77 -13.35 48.72
CA VAL A 9 -2.54 -12.59 47.47
C VAL A 9 -3.44 -13.07 46.32
N VAL A 10 -4.62 -12.47 46.10
CA VAL A 10 -4.91 -11.16 45.43
C VAL A 10 -4.76 -11.24 43.90
N LEU A 11 -5.91 -11.10 43.23
CA LEU A 11 -6.15 -10.35 41.99
C LEU A 11 -5.25 -10.65 40.77
N THR A 12 -5.84 -11.22 39.70
CA THR A 12 -5.45 -10.85 38.33
C THR A 12 -6.61 -11.10 37.37
N MET A 13 -7.37 -10.03 37.21
CA MET A 13 -8.29 -9.74 36.12
C MET A 13 -7.52 -9.87 34.79
N GLY A 14 -7.58 -11.03 34.16
CA GLY A 14 -6.98 -11.31 32.84
C GLY A 14 -7.80 -10.70 31.71
N LEU A 15 -7.91 -9.37 31.72
CA LEU A 15 -8.33 -8.57 30.58
C LEU A 15 -7.25 -8.68 29.50
N VAL A 16 -7.36 -9.68 28.62
CA VAL A 16 -6.58 -9.71 27.37
C VAL A 16 -7.15 -8.63 26.48
N LEU A 17 -6.54 -7.47 26.64
CA LEU A 17 -6.72 -6.24 25.89
C LEU A 17 -6.63 -6.50 24.39
N GLY A 18 -7.63 -5.97 23.68
CA GLY A 18 -7.41 -5.34 22.39
C GLY A 18 -7.12 -6.28 21.23
N LEU A 19 -8.19 -6.67 20.55
CA LEU A 19 -8.18 -6.76 19.09
C LEU A 19 -7.48 -5.52 18.53
N ALA A 20 -6.20 -5.64 18.20
CA ALA A 20 -5.47 -4.67 17.40
C ALA A 20 -6.02 -4.74 15.97
N ALA A 21 -7.23 -4.21 15.78
CA ALA A 21 -7.73 -3.77 14.48
C ALA A 21 -7.08 -2.42 14.12
N CYS A 22 -5.78 -2.27 14.39
CA CYS A 22 -4.98 -1.13 14.01
C CYS A 22 -4.22 -1.54 12.76
N GLY A 23 -4.58 -0.95 11.61
CA GLY A 23 -3.75 -1.00 10.42
C GLY A 23 -2.33 -0.48 10.72
N PRO A 24 -1.40 -0.59 9.74
CA PRO A 24 -0.04 -0.10 9.92
C PRO A 24 -0.05 1.36 10.41
N SER A 25 0.84 1.67 11.35
CA SER A 25 0.85 3.02 11.92
C SER A 25 1.25 4.03 10.85
N ALA A 26 0.76 5.28 10.98
CA ALA A 26 1.13 6.36 10.06
C ALA A 26 2.66 6.55 9.96
N ALA A 27 3.40 6.26 11.04
CA ALA A 27 4.85 6.29 11.04
C ALA A 27 5.46 5.20 10.15
N GLN A 28 4.95 3.96 10.18
CA GLN A 28 5.42 2.88 9.30
C GLN A 28 5.18 3.19 7.83
N VAL A 29 4.00 3.72 7.52
CA VAL A 29 3.65 4.13 6.15
C VAL A 29 4.57 5.26 5.67
N LYS A 30 4.80 6.27 6.51
CA LYS A 30 5.73 7.36 6.19
C LYS A 30 7.14 6.84 5.90
N VAL A 31 7.67 5.99 6.79
CA VAL A 31 8.99 5.36 6.60
C VAL A 31 9.04 4.57 5.29
N ALA A 32 8.00 3.81 4.96
CA ALA A 32 7.98 3.03 3.73
C ALA A 32 7.99 3.91 2.47
N LYS A 33 7.25 5.02 2.46
CA LYS A 33 7.18 5.96 1.32
C LYS A 33 8.45 6.80 1.16
N GLU A 34 9.12 7.09 2.27
CA GLU A 34 10.37 7.87 2.29
C GLU A 34 11.62 6.99 2.20
N ALA A 35 11.48 5.67 2.20
CA ALA A 35 12.59 4.73 2.19
C ALA A 35 13.51 4.94 0.98
N ARG A 36 14.80 4.71 1.21
CA ARG A 36 15.85 4.62 0.20
C ARG A 36 16.60 3.31 0.39
N TYR A 37 17.02 2.72 -0.72
CA TYR A 37 17.59 1.39 -0.72
C TYR A 37 19.01 1.40 -1.31
N LYS A 38 19.93 0.76 -0.60
CA LYS A 38 21.29 0.50 -1.05
C LYS A 38 21.35 -0.88 -1.73
N ALA A 39 20.82 -0.94 -2.94
CA ALA A 39 20.85 -2.08 -3.84
C ALA A 39 20.80 -1.58 -5.28
N SER A 40 21.02 -2.45 -6.28
CA SER A 40 20.78 -2.06 -7.67
C SER A 40 19.29 -1.82 -7.92
N VAL A 41 18.99 -0.94 -8.88
CA VAL A 41 17.61 -0.66 -9.33
C VAL A 41 16.87 -1.94 -9.72
N ASP A 42 17.57 -2.90 -10.33
CA ASP A 42 17.02 -4.19 -10.76
C ASP A 42 16.54 -5.05 -9.59
N VAL A 43 17.31 -5.10 -8.49
CA VAL A 43 16.93 -5.87 -7.30
C VAL A 43 15.65 -5.30 -6.69
N ILE A 44 15.54 -3.96 -6.61
CA ILE A 44 14.35 -3.32 -6.07
C ILE A 44 13.16 -3.42 -7.03
N PHE A 45 13.41 -3.38 -8.33
CA PHE A 45 12.39 -3.61 -9.36
C PHE A 45 11.80 -5.02 -9.29
N ASP A 46 12.65 -6.05 -9.15
CA ASP A 46 12.18 -7.43 -8.96
C ASP A 46 11.34 -7.60 -7.70
N VAL A 47 11.71 -6.92 -6.60
CA VAL A 47 10.89 -6.86 -5.39
C VAL A 47 9.53 -6.22 -5.67
N ALA A 48 9.49 -5.09 -6.36
CA ALA A 48 8.25 -4.40 -6.72
C ALA A 48 7.34 -5.29 -7.60
N VAL A 49 7.92 -5.98 -8.60
CA VAL A 49 7.21 -6.94 -9.45
C VAL A 49 6.62 -8.08 -8.61
N LEU A 50 7.40 -8.66 -7.70
CA LEU A 50 6.93 -9.76 -6.84
C LEU A 50 5.76 -9.31 -5.96
N VAL A 51 5.89 -8.17 -5.28
CA VAL A 51 4.83 -7.65 -4.39
C VAL A 51 3.56 -7.31 -5.19
N ALA A 52 3.71 -6.70 -6.37
CA ALA A 52 2.57 -6.39 -7.24
C ALA A 52 1.84 -7.66 -7.73
N LYS A 53 2.59 -8.74 -8.03
CA LYS A 53 1.99 -10.06 -8.34
C LYS A 53 1.18 -10.61 -7.18
N GLU A 54 1.72 -10.54 -5.96
CA GLU A 54 1.09 -11.08 -4.75
C GLU A 54 -0.19 -10.33 -4.36
N GLN A 55 -0.23 -9.00 -4.53
CA GLN A 55 -1.33 -8.17 -4.04
C GLN A 55 -2.37 -7.77 -5.08
N GLY A 56 -1.97 -7.54 -6.34
CA GLY A 56 -2.83 -6.89 -7.34
C GLY A 56 -3.20 -7.75 -8.53
N LYS A 57 -2.43 -8.82 -8.80
CA LYS A 57 -2.22 -9.36 -10.16
C LYS A 57 -1.58 -8.29 -11.07
N LEU A 58 -0.73 -8.70 -12.00
CA LEU A 58 -0.06 -7.78 -12.91
C LEU A 58 -0.93 -7.48 -14.14
N PHE A 59 -0.99 -6.21 -14.53
CA PHE A 59 -1.43 -5.80 -15.85
C PHE A 59 -0.25 -5.79 -16.82
N GLY A 60 0.83 -5.13 -16.42
CA GLY A 60 2.00 -4.92 -17.26
C GLY A 60 3.26 -4.67 -16.44
N VAL A 61 4.39 -5.03 -17.03
CA VAL A 61 5.73 -4.77 -16.53
C VAL A 61 6.51 -4.19 -17.68
N ASP A 62 7.11 -3.03 -17.47
CA ASP A 62 8.04 -2.42 -18.39
C ASP A 62 9.41 -2.38 -17.71
N PRO A 63 10.29 -3.36 -18.02
CA PRO A 63 11.63 -3.39 -17.46
C PRO A 63 12.47 -2.21 -17.90
N GLU A 64 12.29 -1.65 -19.10
CA GLU A 64 13.13 -0.56 -19.60
C GLU A 64 12.90 0.72 -18.81
N SER A 65 11.64 1.07 -18.57
CA SER A 65 11.29 2.23 -17.75
C SER A 65 11.20 1.93 -16.25
N ARG A 66 11.44 0.68 -15.83
CA ARG A 66 11.34 0.21 -14.44
C ARG A 66 9.97 0.51 -13.82
N VAL A 67 8.92 0.27 -14.61
CA VAL A 67 7.52 0.48 -14.23
C VAL A 67 6.77 -0.84 -14.12
N VAL A 68 5.94 -0.97 -13.08
CA VAL A 68 4.98 -2.05 -12.90
C VAL A 68 3.58 -1.47 -12.76
N VAL A 69 2.59 -2.04 -13.44
CA VAL A 69 1.18 -1.64 -13.31
C VAL A 69 0.36 -2.84 -12.86
N THR A 70 -0.42 -2.68 -11.79
CA THR A 70 -1.34 -3.71 -11.32
C THR A 70 -2.55 -3.83 -12.22
N LEU A 71 -3.21 -4.99 -12.24
CA LEU A 71 -4.47 -5.21 -12.95
C LEU A 71 -5.52 -4.18 -12.50
N PRO A 72 -6.05 -3.34 -13.41
CA PRO A 72 -7.10 -2.40 -13.06
C PRO A 72 -8.37 -3.15 -12.65
N ARG A 73 -9.04 -2.66 -11.61
CA ARG A 73 -10.29 -3.25 -11.11
C ARG A 73 -11.34 -2.18 -10.86
N TRP A 74 -12.58 -2.51 -11.20
CA TRP A 74 -13.72 -1.67 -10.90
C TRP A 74 -14.09 -1.78 -9.42
N HIS A 75 -14.24 -0.62 -8.80
CA HIS A 75 -14.68 -0.44 -7.43
C HIS A 75 -15.89 0.49 -7.40
N LYS A 76 -16.82 0.20 -6.51
CA LYS A 76 -17.86 1.15 -6.08
C LYS A 76 -17.19 2.35 -5.39
N PRO A 77 -17.88 3.50 -5.29
CA PRO A 77 -17.36 4.68 -4.59
C PRO A 77 -16.89 4.40 -3.14
N ASP A 78 -17.54 3.45 -2.46
CA ASP A 78 -17.22 3.03 -1.09
C ASP A 78 -15.99 2.10 -0.98
N GLY A 79 -15.41 1.68 -2.11
CA GLY A 79 -14.25 0.80 -2.20
C GLY A 79 -14.57 -0.68 -2.33
N GLY A 80 -15.84 -1.08 -2.21
CA GLY A 80 -16.29 -2.43 -2.55
C GLY A 80 -15.97 -2.76 -4.00
N LEU A 81 -15.57 -3.99 -4.31
CA LEU A 81 -15.42 -4.40 -5.70
C LEU A 81 -16.78 -4.34 -6.40
N GLU A 82 -16.79 -3.88 -7.65
CA GLU A 82 -17.97 -4.07 -8.48
C GLU A 82 -18.21 -5.57 -8.71
N SER A 83 -19.48 -5.95 -8.76
CA SER A 83 -19.87 -7.36 -8.77
C SER A 83 -19.55 -7.99 -10.13
N ALA A 84 -19.17 -9.27 -10.13
CA ALA A 84 -19.15 -10.06 -11.35
C ALA A 84 -20.56 -10.07 -11.94
N GLY A 85 -20.70 -9.58 -13.16
CA GLY A 85 -21.90 -9.78 -13.98
C GLY A 85 -21.97 -11.23 -14.46
N VAL A 86 -22.71 -11.48 -15.54
CA VAL A 86 -22.76 -12.80 -16.17
C VAL A 86 -21.50 -13.00 -17.03
N GLY A 87 -20.73 -14.06 -16.80
CA GLY A 87 -19.45 -14.32 -17.49
C GLY A 87 -18.29 -13.47 -16.93
N ASP A 88 -17.35 -13.07 -17.78
CA ASP A 88 -16.23 -12.16 -17.44
C ASP A 88 -16.63 -10.67 -17.45
N ALA A 89 -17.92 -10.36 -17.53
CA ALA A 89 -18.42 -8.99 -17.53
C ALA A 89 -18.51 -8.43 -16.10
N VAL A 90 -18.24 -7.13 -15.93
CA VAL A 90 -18.47 -6.40 -14.68
C VAL A 90 -19.61 -5.41 -14.91
N LEU A 91 -20.62 -5.42 -14.04
CA LEU A 91 -21.64 -4.39 -14.06
C LEU A 91 -21.09 -3.15 -13.34
N VAL A 92 -20.86 -2.07 -14.08
CA VAL A 92 -20.25 -0.83 -13.58
C VAL A 92 -21.35 0.19 -13.28
N GLY A 93 -21.48 0.59 -12.01
CA GLY A 93 -22.42 1.64 -11.60
C GLY A 93 -21.91 3.05 -11.87
N ASP A 94 -22.82 4.03 -11.93
CA ASP A 94 -22.43 5.44 -12.02
C ASP A 94 -21.53 5.84 -10.82
N GLY A 95 -20.44 6.54 -11.11
CA GLY A 95 -19.44 6.93 -10.11
C GLY A 95 -18.44 5.84 -9.72
N ALA A 96 -18.54 4.64 -10.28
CA ALA A 96 -17.55 3.58 -10.06
C ALA A 96 -16.15 4.03 -10.52
N LEU A 97 -15.12 3.49 -9.86
CA LEU A 97 -13.73 3.81 -10.10
C LEU A 97 -12.99 2.59 -10.65
N LEU A 98 -12.36 2.74 -11.81
CA LEU A 98 -11.36 1.80 -12.29
C LEU A 98 -10.03 2.19 -11.65
N VAL A 99 -9.49 1.31 -10.79
CA VAL A 99 -8.28 1.60 -10.03
C VAL A 99 -7.18 0.62 -10.37
N ALA A 100 -6.01 1.14 -10.72
CA ALA A 100 -4.74 0.44 -10.76
C ALA A 100 -3.68 1.20 -9.94
N LEU A 101 -2.59 0.52 -9.59
CA LEU A 101 -1.41 1.13 -9.00
C LEU A 101 -0.27 1.05 -10.02
N LYS A 102 0.39 2.18 -10.25
CA LYS A 102 1.64 2.28 -11.00
C LYS A 102 2.78 2.39 -9.99
N ILE A 103 3.70 1.43 -10.05
CA ILE A 103 4.92 1.41 -9.25
C ILE A 103 6.09 1.78 -10.16
N MET A 104 6.91 2.74 -9.73
CA MET A 104 8.08 3.22 -10.46
C MET A 104 9.30 3.05 -9.55
N VAL A 105 10.35 2.42 -10.06
CA VAL A 105 11.62 2.27 -9.34
C VAL A 105 12.66 3.15 -10.00
N VAL A 106 13.18 4.12 -9.24
CA VAL A 106 14.06 5.17 -9.77
C VAL A 106 15.32 5.27 -8.92
N ASP A 107 16.44 5.56 -9.56
CA ASP A 107 17.64 6.01 -8.87
C ASP A 107 17.41 7.44 -8.34
N ASP A 108 17.95 7.73 -7.16
CA ASP A 108 18.04 9.07 -6.61
C ASP A 108 19.42 9.69 -6.85
N ASP A 109 19.52 11.00 -6.63
CA ASP A 109 20.74 11.76 -6.89
C ASP A 109 21.95 11.33 -6.02
N ALA A 110 21.71 10.54 -4.97
CA ALA A 110 22.73 10.00 -4.06
C ALA A 110 23.17 8.58 -4.43
N GLY A 111 22.71 8.03 -5.56
CA GLY A 111 22.99 6.66 -5.98
C GLY A 111 22.28 5.61 -5.12
N LEU A 112 21.20 6.00 -4.42
CA LEU A 112 20.28 5.08 -3.77
C LEU A 112 19.05 4.89 -4.64
N VAL A 113 18.31 3.82 -4.40
CA VAL A 113 17.07 3.54 -5.14
C VAL A 113 15.86 3.96 -4.31
N ARG A 114 14.85 4.53 -4.97
CA ARG A 114 13.54 4.88 -4.42
C ARG A 114 12.43 4.16 -5.18
N VAL A 115 11.33 3.87 -4.48
CA VAL A 115 10.11 3.34 -5.08
C VAL A 115 8.97 4.34 -4.91
N ASP A 116 8.37 4.74 -6.02
CA ASP A 116 7.18 5.58 -6.04
C ASP A 116 5.96 4.72 -6.41
N VAL A 117 4.89 4.85 -5.61
CA VAL A 117 3.61 4.18 -5.89
C VAL A 117 2.57 5.27 -6.10
N VAL A 118 1.94 5.29 -7.27
CA VAL A 118 0.90 6.25 -7.62
C VAL A 118 -0.37 5.53 -8.06
N PRO A 119 -1.57 6.01 -7.67
CA PRO A 119 -2.81 5.44 -8.17
C PRO A 119 -3.06 5.94 -9.60
N VAL A 120 -3.59 5.06 -10.43
CA VAL A 120 -4.17 5.39 -11.74
C VAL A 120 -5.67 5.14 -11.61
N VAL A 121 -6.45 6.22 -11.68
CA VAL A 121 -7.89 6.16 -11.41
C VAL A 121 -8.68 6.82 -12.52
N GLU A 122 -9.65 6.07 -13.02
CA GLU A 122 -10.67 6.56 -13.95
C GLU A 122 -12.03 6.41 -13.27
N ARG A 123 -12.87 7.44 -13.35
CA ARG A 123 -14.24 7.41 -12.83
C ARG A 123 -15.22 7.26 -13.99
N PHE A 124 -16.07 6.26 -13.88
CA PHE A 124 -17.17 6.06 -14.79
C PHE A 124 -18.32 7.03 -14.48
N ARG A 125 -18.86 7.64 -15.52
CA ARG A 125 -20.04 8.51 -15.46
C ARG A 125 -21.08 8.03 -16.45
N MET A 126 -22.25 7.67 -15.96
CA MET A 126 -23.33 7.19 -16.83
C MET A 126 -23.75 8.30 -17.80
N GLY A 127 -23.80 7.97 -19.09
CA GLY A 127 -24.16 8.92 -20.15
C GLY A 127 -23.00 9.76 -20.69
N GLN A 128 -21.78 9.59 -20.17
CA GLN A 128 -20.56 10.15 -20.76
C GLN A 128 -19.81 9.10 -21.57
N SER A 129 -19.18 9.53 -22.67
CA SER A 129 -18.40 8.66 -23.54
C SER A 129 -16.95 8.48 -23.07
N GLN A 130 -16.45 9.37 -22.22
CA GLN A 130 -15.10 9.32 -21.65
C GLN A 130 -15.19 9.15 -20.14
N HIS A 131 -14.21 8.45 -19.57
CA HIS A 131 -14.05 8.39 -18.12
C HIS A 131 -13.36 9.67 -17.61
N ASP A 132 -13.73 10.12 -16.42
CA ASP A 132 -13.02 11.21 -15.75
C ASP A 132 -11.72 10.65 -15.16
N VAL A 133 -10.56 11.06 -15.68
CA VAL A 133 -9.27 10.70 -15.07
C VAL A 133 -9.05 11.54 -13.82
N LEU A 134 -8.85 10.89 -12.67
CA LEU A 134 -8.57 11.58 -11.41
C LEU A 134 -7.06 11.69 -11.21
N ALA A 135 -6.58 12.92 -11.02
CA ALA A 135 -5.20 13.15 -10.64
C ALA A 135 -4.90 12.56 -9.24
N PRO A 136 -3.66 12.16 -8.93
CA PRO A 136 -3.31 11.60 -7.62
C PRO A 136 -3.62 12.50 -6.42
N ASP A 137 -3.67 13.82 -6.64
CA ASP A 137 -3.95 14.87 -5.65
C ASP A 137 -5.38 15.43 -5.75
N ASP A 138 -6.25 14.83 -6.57
CA ASP A 138 -7.63 15.26 -6.73
C ASP A 138 -8.40 15.18 -5.39
N PRO A 139 -9.02 16.28 -4.90
CA PRO A 139 -9.75 16.28 -3.64
C PRO A 139 -10.94 15.30 -3.57
N SER A 140 -11.43 14.85 -4.73
CA SER A 140 -12.51 13.86 -4.84
C SER A 140 -12.00 12.41 -4.83
N MET A 141 -10.68 12.19 -4.73
CA MET A 141 -10.08 10.86 -4.58
C MET A 141 -10.50 10.24 -3.24
N PRO A 142 -11.18 9.08 -3.23
CA PRO A 142 -11.54 8.43 -1.98
C PRO A 142 -10.31 8.01 -1.18
N GLY A 143 -10.32 8.23 0.13
CA GLY A 143 -9.18 7.90 1.00
C GLY A 143 -8.77 6.42 0.98
N TRP A 144 -9.68 5.50 0.64
CA TRP A 144 -9.36 4.08 0.50
C TRP A 144 -8.42 3.80 -0.69
N VAL A 145 -8.43 4.63 -1.73
CA VAL A 145 -7.49 4.53 -2.86
C VAL A 145 -6.07 4.83 -2.36
N LEU A 146 -5.92 5.91 -1.57
CA LEU A 146 -4.65 6.24 -0.93
C LEU A 146 -4.22 5.14 0.04
N GLY A 147 -5.16 4.52 0.74
CA GLY A 147 -4.89 3.34 1.57
C GLY A 147 -4.29 2.16 0.78
N LYS A 148 -4.69 1.96 -0.48
CA LYS A 148 -4.07 0.93 -1.36
C LYS A 148 -2.64 1.30 -1.75
N VAL A 149 -2.38 2.58 -2.00
CA VAL A 149 -1.02 3.10 -2.27
C VAL A 149 -0.12 2.85 -1.05
N ASP A 150 -0.60 3.21 0.14
CA ASP A 150 0.13 3.06 1.39
C ASP A 150 0.41 1.58 1.71
N ALA A 151 -0.57 0.70 1.49
CA ALA A 151 -0.40 -0.75 1.66
C ALA A 151 0.65 -1.34 0.71
N MET A 152 0.63 -0.93 -0.57
CA MET A 152 1.60 -1.37 -1.57
C MET A 152 3.02 -0.88 -1.23
N ALA A 153 3.17 0.41 -0.90
CA ALA A 153 4.45 0.99 -0.50
C ALA A 153 5.02 0.28 0.74
N LEU A 154 4.19 0.02 1.74
CA LEU A 154 4.59 -0.71 2.94
C LEU A 154 5.05 -2.14 2.62
N ALA A 155 4.33 -2.86 1.76
CA ALA A 155 4.67 -4.23 1.42
C ALA A 155 5.99 -4.33 0.65
N ILE A 156 6.23 -3.41 -0.29
CA ILE A 156 7.51 -3.28 -0.99
C ILE A 156 8.62 -3.01 0.03
N HIS A 157 8.42 -2.04 0.93
CA HIS A 157 9.39 -1.72 1.96
C HIS A 157 9.69 -2.91 2.87
N GLN A 158 8.66 -3.62 3.36
CA GLN A 158 8.84 -4.80 4.22
C GLN A 158 9.69 -5.88 3.57
N ARG A 159 9.58 -6.04 2.24
CA ARG A 159 10.35 -7.01 1.47
C ARG A 159 11.77 -6.52 1.18
N ALA A 160 11.94 -5.23 0.90
CA ALA A 160 13.23 -4.59 0.59
C ALA A 160 14.00 -4.07 1.82
N LYS A 161 13.44 -4.16 3.04
CA LYS A 161 13.98 -3.51 4.25
C LYS A 161 15.43 -3.85 4.58
N VAL A 162 15.92 -5.03 4.16
CA VAL A 162 17.32 -5.44 4.34
C VAL A 162 18.30 -4.55 3.56
N HIS A 163 17.81 -3.87 2.53
CA HIS A 163 18.55 -2.89 1.74
C HIS A 163 18.28 -1.45 2.17
N ALA A 164 17.33 -1.22 3.10
CA ALA A 164 16.94 0.12 3.48
C ALA A 164 18.07 0.84 4.22
N VAL A 165 18.36 2.07 3.80
CA VAL A 165 19.27 2.96 4.52
C VAL A 165 18.52 3.58 5.69
N PRO A 166 19.13 3.69 6.90
CA PRO A 166 18.52 4.43 7.99
C PRO A 166 18.18 5.85 7.54
N ALA A 167 16.98 6.32 7.87
CA ALA A 167 16.62 7.71 7.63
C ALA A 167 17.67 8.61 8.33
N ALA A 168 18.28 9.52 7.57
CA ALA A 168 19.18 10.50 8.17
C ALA A 168 18.41 11.26 9.26
N ALA A 169 19.03 11.43 10.43
CA ALA A 169 18.43 12.21 11.49
C ALA A 169 18.05 13.60 10.94
N PRO A 170 16.86 14.13 11.26
CA PRO A 170 16.50 15.47 10.82
C PRO A 170 17.59 16.43 11.26
N ALA A 171 18.06 17.29 10.34
CA ALA A 171 19.06 18.30 10.66
C ALA A 171 18.59 19.10 11.89
N PRO A 172 19.49 19.41 12.85
CA PRO A 172 19.10 20.24 13.99
C PRO A 172 18.52 21.56 13.46
N ALA A 173 17.37 21.95 13.99
CA ALA A 173 16.73 23.22 13.66
C ALA A 173 17.72 24.38 13.92
N PRO A 174 17.70 25.44 13.08
CA PRO A 174 18.59 26.59 13.24
C PRO A 174 18.36 27.34 14.56
#